data_AF-A0A0F8Y0A3-F1
#
_entry.id   AF-A0A0F8Y0A3-F1
#
_cell.length_a   1.000
_cell.length_b   1.000
_cell.length_c   1.000
_cell.angle_alpha   90.00
_cell.angle_beta   90.00
_cell.angle_gamma   90.00
#
_symmetry.space_group_name_H-M   'P 1'
#
loop_
_entity.id
_entity.type
_entity.pdbx_description
1 polymer ?
#
loop_
_entity_poly.entity_id
_entity_poly.type
_entity_poly.pdbx_seq_one_letter_code
_entity_poly.pdbx_strand_id
1 'polypeptide(L)'
;RESPGDTGIKCTNCHHPHGADKYQGKDSGERMTKRVEEELCLGCHDKPISVNNWNIDEQFGRRSAHAVKDTTTKDGLKGAKVECSSCHNPHVAERGVGFADVKRLVDPTNTFKQWEGQLVDFCLKCHQSENTPKKTGTKSRFVPYTIEFPDVTKILSPFFPGWDKTEFKASGHGTKGFQCNKCHMPHGSPNTRLNGLFVGDGQEFKWPTPVNVVETYALDLLTTSFDNNFYEGPSTTAKFGQGAQDSIKHRAFLRFKLTIPKGSTIKTASIKNLESLNDTPETFPTTIRLIDADSAPDFSLNPWDLTVTGQVDWLVGAWTTGGSYNTPDITALVKTYIKKAGYQSGNFMGVRIDEGTAVANQVKQFGGASIQLEVNYDKPSKTVPKPESD
;
A
#
# COMPACT_ATOMS: atom_id res chain seq x y z
N ARG A 1 2.81 12.93 48.56
CA ARG A 1 2.17 11.94 47.66
C ARG A 1 3.20 10.86 47.42
N GLU A 2 2.93 9.66 47.92
CA GLU A 2 3.79 8.48 47.76
C GLU A 2 3.97 8.15 46.27
N SER A 3 5.14 7.60 45.92
CA SER A 3 5.44 7.12 44.57
C SER A 3 4.36 6.14 44.09
N PRO A 4 3.97 6.14 42.80
CA PRO A 4 3.13 5.09 42.24
C PRO A 4 3.83 3.74 42.44
N GLY A 5 3.24 2.88 43.26
CA GLY A 5 3.86 1.67 43.83
C GLY A 5 4.36 0.62 42.83
N ASP A 6 4.10 0.75 41.54
CA ASP A 6 4.32 -0.33 40.57
C ASP A 6 5.46 -0.12 39.56
N THR A 7 6.13 1.05 39.54
CA THR A 7 7.22 1.30 38.55
C THR A 7 8.63 1.26 39.13
N GLY A 8 8.79 1.46 40.44
CA GLY A 8 10.11 1.60 41.08
C GLY A 8 10.87 2.90 40.71
N ILE A 9 10.28 3.81 39.93
CA ILE A 9 10.92 5.07 39.52
C ILE A 9 10.83 6.08 40.67
N LYS A 10 11.98 6.57 41.14
CA LYS A 10 12.11 7.57 42.20
C LYS A 10 12.29 8.97 41.60
N CYS A 11 11.92 10.01 42.33
CA CYS A 11 12.10 11.42 41.91
C CYS A 11 13.54 11.69 41.47
N THR A 12 14.51 11.14 42.21
CA THR A 12 15.95 11.30 41.95
C THR A 12 16.45 10.54 40.73
N ASN A 13 15.64 9.71 40.07
CA ASN A 13 16.03 9.10 38.80
C ASN A 13 16.05 10.16 37.69
N CYS A 14 15.13 11.13 37.75
CA CYS A 14 15.04 12.20 36.78
C CYS A 14 15.61 13.52 37.31
N HIS A 15 15.48 13.76 38.62
CA HIS A 15 15.84 15.03 39.23
C HIS A 15 17.16 14.98 40.02
N HIS A 16 17.90 16.08 39.97
CA HIS A 16 19.04 16.38 40.84
C HIS A 16 18.62 17.45 41.85
N PRO A 17 18.39 17.10 43.12
CA PRO A 17 17.69 17.98 44.07
C PRO A 17 18.51 19.18 44.56
N HIS A 18 19.83 19.24 44.32
CA HIS A 18 20.69 20.35 44.74
C HIS A 18 21.83 20.57 43.74
N GLY A 19 21.66 21.52 42.79
CA GLY A 19 22.73 21.94 41.86
C GLY A 19 22.90 21.03 40.65
N ALA A 20 21.97 21.07 39.70
CA ALA A 20 22.14 20.33 38.45
C ALA A 20 23.30 20.93 37.63
N ASP A 21 24.35 20.17 37.32
CA ASP A 21 25.54 20.75 36.66
C ASP A 21 25.30 21.10 35.17
N LYS A 22 24.26 20.51 34.57
CA LYS A 22 23.86 20.69 33.17
C LYS A 22 22.55 21.48 33.05
N TYR A 23 22.55 22.73 33.50
CA TYR A 23 21.46 23.67 33.17
C TYR A 23 21.64 24.19 31.74
N GLN A 24 20.68 23.95 30.84
CA GLN A 24 20.54 24.80 29.66
C GLN A 24 20.01 26.18 30.08
N GLY A 25 20.89 27.02 30.63
CA GLY A 25 20.58 28.40 30.98
C GLY A 25 19.47 28.58 32.03
N LYS A 26 19.32 29.82 32.50
CA LYS A 26 18.34 30.22 33.53
C LYS A 26 16.87 30.07 33.06
N ASP A 27 16.68 29.86 31.75
CA ASP A 27 15.42 30.04 31.03
C ASP A 27 14.89 28.78 30.32
N SER A 28 15.56 27.62 30.38
CA SER A 28 15.08 26.36 29.78
C SER A 28 13.78 25.85 30.40
N GLY A 29 13.59 26.06 31.71
CA GLY A 29 12.46 25.49 32.46
C GLY A 29 12.77 24.12 33.08
N GLU A 30 13.92 23.53 32.75
CA GLU A 30 14.39 22.21 33.20
C GLU A 30 15.08 22.26 34.57
N ARG A 31 14.49 23.05 35.48
CA ARG A 31 15.11 23.24 36.79
C ARG A 31 15.13 21.90 37.54
N MET A 32 16.32 21.51 37.99
CA MET A 32 16.54 20.33 38.83
C MET A 32 16.44 18.99 38.09
N THR A 33 16.44 18.91 36.76
CA THR A 33 16.63 17.62 36.08
C THR A 33 18.12 17.23 36.10
N LYS A 34 18.41 15.92 36.04
CA LYS A 34 19.80 15.42 35.96
C LYS A 34 20.47 15.71 34.61
N ARG A 35 19.64 15.80 33.56
CA ARG A 35 20.02 15.99 32.16
C ARG A 35 18.87 16.74 31.47
N VAL A 36 19.15 17.32 30.30
CA VAL A 36 18.17 18.06 29.50
C VAL A 36 17.42 17.11 28.55
N GLU A 37 16.13 17.36 28.32
CA GLU A 37 15.15 16.57 27.55
C GLU A 37 15.63 15.17 27.07
N GLU A 38 16.22 15.07 25.88
CA GLU A 38 16.58 13.80 25.23
C GLU A 38 17.63 13.03 26.03
N GLU A 39 18.64 13.71 26.57
CA GLU A 39 19.68 13.06 27.38
C GLU A 39 19.09 12.42 28.65
N LEU A 40 17.98 12.99 29.17
CA LEU A 40 17.25 12.47 30.32
C LEU A 40 16.38 11.28 29.94
N CYS A 41 15.52 11.46 28.94
CA CYS A 41 14.54 10.47 28.53
C CYS A 41 15.20 9.25 27.88
N LEU A 42 16.12 9.48 26.94
CA LEU A 42 16.78 8.42 26.19
C LEU A 42 17.84 7.68 27.00
N GLY A 43 18.25 8.21 28.17
CA GLY A 43 19.11 7.46 29.09
C GLY A 43 18.51 6.16 29.63
N CYS A 44 17.18 5.98 29.50
CA CYS A 44 16.49 4.72 29.75
C CYS A 44 15.79 4.17 28.50
N HIS A 45 15.33 5.05 27.60
CA HIS A 45 14.57 4.70 26.40
C HIS A 45 15.44 4.39 25.17
N ASP A 46 16.74 4.16 25.38
CA ASP A 46 17.75 3.66 24.42
C ASP A 46 17.68 2.13 24.20
N LYS A 47 16.61 1.49 24.66
CA LYS A 47 16.39 0.05 24.60
C LYS A 47 14.89 -0.28 24.54
N PRO A 48 14.50 -1.52 24.17
CA PRO A 48 13.11 -1.96 23.98
C PRO A 48 12.20 -1.99 25.22
N ILE A 49 12.17 -0.96 26.06
CA ILE A 49 11.43 -0.95 27.34
C ILE A 49 10.09 -0.20 27.27
N SER A 50 9.74 0.40 26.13
CA SER A 50 8.45 1.08 25.97
C SER A 50 7.28 0.09 25.95
N VAL A 51 6.04 0.59 26.10
CA VAL A 51 4.80 -0.24 26.10
C VAL A 51 4.70 -1.16 24.87
N ASN A 52 5.26 -0.74 23.74
CA ASN A 52 5.24 -1.50 22.49
C ASN A 52 6.54 -2.30 22.26
N ASN A 53 7.39 -2.45 23.29
CA ASN A 53 8.72 -3.07 23.20
C ASN A 53 9.61 -2.42 22.13
N TRP A 54 9.55 -1.09 22.01
CA TRP A 54 10.37 -0.32 21.08
C TRP A 54 11.51 0.38 21.81
N ASN A 55 12.67 0.38 21.16
CA ASN A 55 13.76 1.31 21.44
C ASN A 55 13.39 2.66 20.84
N ILE A 56 13.09 3.64 21.69
CA ILE A 56 12.58 4.95 21.23
C ILE A 56 13.71 5.78 20.65
N ASP A 57 14.93 5.66 21.17
CA ASP A 57 16.10 6.33 20.61
C ASP A 57 16.33 5.94 19.14
N GLU A 58 16.28 4.63 18.86
CA GLU A 58 16.34 4.11 17.49
C GLU A 58 15.22 4.66 16.59
N GLN A 59 14.00 4.87 17.11
CA GLN A 59 12.91 5.40 16.29
C GLN A 59 13.21 6.81 15.78
N PHE A 60 13.70 7.69 16.66
CA PHE A 60 14.14 9.04 16.27
C PHE A 60 15.45 9.03 15.48
N GLY A 61 16.18 7.92 15.51
CA GLY A 61 17.31 7.62 14.63
C GLY A 61 16.93 7.30 13.17
N ARG A 62 15.65 7.21 12.81
CA ARG A 62 15.22 6.80 11.46
C ARG A 62 15.24 7.94 10.44
N ARG A 63 15.19 7.58 9.15
CA ARG A 63 15.27 8.49 8.00
C ARG A 63 14.28 9.64 8.07
N SER A 64 13.05 9.38 8.48
CA SER A 64 12.06 10.41 8.75
C SER A 64 11.64 10.31 10.21
N ALA A 65 11.85 11.37 10.96
CA ALA A 65 11.54 11.50 12.38
C ALA A 65 11.23 12.97 12.67
N HIS A 66 10.49 13.23 13.75
CA HIS A 66 10.46 14.59 14.28
C HIS A 66 11.85 14.96 14.82
N ALA A 67 12.25 16.22 14.65
CA ALA A 67 13.53 16.72 15.13
C ALA A 67 13.44 16.98 16.65
N VAL A 68 13.86 15.97 17.43
CA VAL A 68 13.90 16.04 18.90
C VAL A 68 15.30 16.31 19.44
N LYS A 69 16.37 15.89 18.75
CA LYS A 69 17.76 16.11 19.21
C LYS A 69 18.37 17.41 18.69
N ASP A 70 17.92 17.87 17.53
CA ASP A 70 18.52 18.95 16.76
C ASP A 70 17.42 19.84 16.17
N THR A 71 17.79 21.01 15.66
CA THR A 71 16.88 21.87 14.87
C THR A 71 16.82 21.50 13.38
N THR A 72 17.47 20.39 13.02
CA THR A 72 17.55 19.90 11.64
C THR A 72 17.02 18.48 11.57
N THR A 73 16.06 18.22 10.68
CA THR A 73 15.55 16.87 10.43
C THR A 73 16.58 16.03 9.69
N LYS A 74 16.46 14.69 9.74
CA LYS A 74 17.38 13.77 9.06
C LYS A 74 17.43 13.92 7.53
N ASP A 75 16.36 14.43 6.92
CA ASP A 75 16.30 14.80 5.50
C ASP A 75 16.86 16.21 5.22
N GLY A 76 17.46 16.87 6.20
CA GLY A 76 18.23 18.11 6.06
C GLY A 76 17.42 19.41 6.22
N LEU A 77 16.16 19.33 6.65
CA LEU A 77 15.31 20.50 6.81
C LEU A 77 15.59 21.21 8.13
N LYS A 78 15.80 22.52 8.07
CA LYS A 78 16.21 23.34 9.22
C LYS A 78 15.01 24.06 9.84
N GLY A 79 15.11 24.36 11.13
CA GLY A 79 14.10 25.10 11.89
C GLY A 79 12.96 24.25 12.42
N ALA A 80 13.09 22.92 12.41
CA ALA A 80 12.12 22.02 13.03
C ALA A 80 12.49 21.83 14.51
N LYS A 81 11.52 21.91 15.43
CA LYS A 81 11.77 21.61 16.84
C LYS A 81 10.50 21.10 17.54
N VAL A 82 10.63 19.96 18.21
CA VAL A 82 9.65 19.45 19.19
C VAL A 82 10.39 18.63 20.24
N GLU A 83 9.98 18.73 21.50
CA GLU A 83 10.62 18.01 22.59
C GLU A 83 9.75 16.87 23.11
N CYS A 84 10.37 15.88 23.76
CA CYS A 84 9.71 14.72 24.37
C CYS A 84 8.52 15.14 25.26
N SER A 85 8.74 16.11 26.14
CA SER A 85 7.75 16.63 27.08
C SER A 85 6.61 17.43 26.43
N SER A 86 6.73 17.78 25.15
CA SER A 86 5.64 18.41 24.37
C SER A 86 4.51 17.42 24.07
N CYS A 87 4.80 16.12 24.09
CA CYS A 87 3.81 15.05 23.91
C CYS A 87 3.62 14.21 25.17
N HIS A 88 4.68 14.03 25.98
CA HIS A 88 4.71 13.12 27.13
C HIS A 88 5.16 13.85 28.40
N ASN A 89 4.23 14.24 29.27
CA ASN A 89 4.60 14.77 30.59
C ASN A 89 4.65 13.65 31.64
N PRO A 90 5.81 13.30 32.21
CA PRO A 90 5.92 12.21 33.18
C PRO A 90 5.16 12.45 34.50
N HIS A 91 4.69 13.68 34.76
CA HIS A 91 3.88 14.00 35.94
C HIS A 91 2.36 13.90 35.71
N VAL A 92 1.92 13.75 34.45
CA VAL A 92 0.51 13.82 34.06
C VAL A 92 0.10 12.64 33.19
N ALA A 93 0.95 12.24 32.24
CA ALA A 93 0.68 11.11 31.36
C ALA A 93 0.63 9.79 32.15
N GLU A 94 -0.28 8.91 31.72
CA GLU A 94 -0.41 7.57 32.28
C GLU A 94 0.25 6.52 31.39
N ARG A 95 0.54 5.35 31.96
CA ARG A 95 0.95 4.18 31.17
C ARG A 95 -0.20 3.77 30.25
N GLY A 96 0.04 3.81 28.93
CA GLY A 96 -0.89 3.26 27.95
C GLY A 96 -0.80 1.73 27.81
N VAL A 97 -1.79 1.11 27.17
CA VAL A 97 -1.87 -0.35 26.97
C VAL A 97 -1.68 -0.81 25.52
N GLY A 98 -1.48 0.10 24.58
CA GLY A 98 -1.22 -0.25 23.18
C GLY A 98 -0.95 0.97 22.30
N PHE A 99 -0.47 0.75 21.08
CA PHE A 99 0.07 1.81 20.21
C PHE A 99 -0.83 3.04 20.01
N ALA A 100 -2.15 2.86 19.91
CA ALA A 100 -3.10 3.94 19.69
C ALA A 100 -3.64 4.59 20.99
N ASP A 101 -3.19 4.13 22.15
CA ASP A 101 -3.67 4.60 23.43
C ASP A 101 -3.12 5.99 23.74
N VAL A 102 -4.04 6.95 23.85
CA VAL A 102 -3.76 8.36 24.09
C VAL A 102 -3.51 8.71 25.55
N LYS A 103 -3.70 7.78 26.49
CA LYS A 103 -3.43 8.01 27.93
C LYS A 103 -2.01 8.48 28.23
N ARG A 104 -1.07 8.10 27.37
CA ARG A 104 0.35 8.49 27.43
C ARG A 104 0.59 9.94 26.98
N LEU A 105 -0.41 10.61 26.42
CA LEU A 105 -0.29 11.93 25.82
C LEU A 105 -0.81 13.00 26.77
N VAL A 106 -0.23 14.19 26.66
CA VAL A 106 -0.76 15.41 27.28
C VAL A 106 -1.26 16.37 26.22
N ASP A 107 -2.08 17.35 26.63
CA ASP A 107 -2.46 18.45 25.74
C ASP A 107 -1.22 19.30 25.42
N PRO A 108 -0.78 19.36 24.15
CA PRO A 108 0.42 20.11 23.79
C PRO A 108 0.24 21.62 23.98
N THR A 109 -1.00 22.11 24.10
CA THR A 109 -1.30 23.53 24.39
C THR A 109 -1.37 23.84 25.89
N ASN A 110 -1.40 22.79 26.74
CA ASN A 110 -1.31 22.86 28.19
C ASN A 110 -0.91 21.51 28.80
N THR A 111 0.39 21.29 29.00
CA THR A 111 0.94 19.99 29.42
C THR A 111 0.64 19.62 30.87
N PHE A 112 -0.07 20.47 31.62
CA PHE A 112 -0.68 20.11 32.91
C PHE A 112 -1.92 19.20 32.76
N LYS A 113 -2.45 19.06 31.54
CA LYS A 113 -3.64 18.26 31.26
C LYS A 113 -3.29 17.02 30.48
N GLN A 114 -3.82 15.89 30.90
CA GLN A 114 -3.80 14.67 30.10
C GLN A 114 -4.66 14.88 28.85
N TRP A 115 -4.29 14.22 27.76
CA TRP A 115 -5.08 14.25 26.54
C TRP A 115 -6.29 13.32 26.63
N GLU A 116 -7.48 13.84 26.34
CA GLU A 116 -8.74 13.08 26.42
C GLU A 116 -9.42 12.89 25.04
N GLY A 117 -8.89 13.53 23.99
CA GLY A 117 -9.47 13.48 22.64
C GLY A 117 -9.02 12.29 21.80
N GLN A 118 -9.41 12.26 20.52
CA GLN A 118 -8.87 11.28 19.58
C GLN A 118 -7.40 11.58 19.24
N LEU A 119 -6.67 10.56 18.76
CA LEU A 119 -5.26 10.74 18.38
C LEU A 119 -5.11 11.70 17.18
N VAL A 120 -6.03 11.66 16.21
CA VAL A 120 -6.05 12.61 15.11
C VAL A 120 -6.13 14.06 15.62
N ASP A 121 -6.98 14.30 16.62
CA ASP A 121 -7.17 15.62 17.21
C ASP A 121 -5.91 16.09 17.94
N PHE A 122 -5.18 15.17 18.58
CA PHE A 122 -3.90 15.45 19.21
C PHE A 122 -2.88 15.93 18.17
N CYS A 123 -2.71 15.18 17.07
CA CYS A 123 -1.77 15.56 16.01
C CYS A 123 -2.11 16.95 15.44
N LEU A 124 -3.39 17.21 15.22
CA LEU A 124 -3.88 18.48 14.66
C LEU A 124 -3.70 19.68 15.59
N LYS A 125 -3.43 19.49 16.89
CA LYS A 125 -3.07 20.62 17.77
C LYS A 125 -1.74 21.27 17.37
N CYS A 126 -0.83 20.51 16.78
CA CYS A 126 0.45 21.02 16.30
C CYS A 126 0.40 21.27 14.79
N HIS A 127 -0.22 20.36 14.04
CA HIS A 127 -0.31 20.43 12.57
C HIS A 127 -1.42 21.36 12.07
N GLN A 128 -1.38 22.61 12.49
CA GLN A 128 -2.33 23.66 12.14
C GLN A 128 -1.62 25.02 12.04
N SER A 129 -1.99 25.83 11.04
CA SER A 129 -1.40 27.16 10.80
C SER A 129 -1.63 28.16 11.93
N GLU A 130 -2.71 27.99 12.69
CA GLU A 130 -3.09 28.86 13.79
C GLU A 130 -2.99 28.13 15.15
N ASN A 131 -2.74 28.88 16.21
CA ASN A 131 -2.76 28.35 17.59
C ASN A 131 -1.78 27.19 17.85
N THR A 132 -0.65 27.18 17.16
CA THR A 132 0.44 26.25 17.46
C THR A 132 0.92 26.41 18.91
N PRO A 133 1.34 25.32 19.57
CA PRO A 133 1.89 25.39 20.93
C PRO A 133 3.11 26.31 21.00
N LYS A 134 3.01 27.34 21.85
CA LYS A 134 4.08 28.30 22.14
C LYS A 134 4.49 28.19 23.59
N LYS A 135 5.79 28.27 23.85
CA LYS A 135 6.34 28.25 25.21
C LYS A 135 5.60 29.26 26.10
N THR A 136 4.99 28.75 27.16
CA THR A 136 4.13 29.52 28.07
C THR A 136 4.28 28.94 29.48
N GLY A 137 4.44 29.81 30.48
CA GLY A 137 4.50 29.38 31.88
C GLY A 137 3.65 30.25 32.78
N THR A 138 2.47 29.77 33.15
CA THR A 138 1.59 30.38 34.15
C THR A 138 1.10 29.33 35.14
N LYS A 139 0.42 29.77 36.21
CA LYS A 139 -0.13 28.86 37.23
C LYS A 139 -1.14 27.84 36.65
N SER A 140 -1.89 28.21 35.62
CA SER A 140 -2.96 27.40 35.03
C SER A 140 -2.63 26.81 33.66
N ARG A 141 -1.53 27.24 33.04
CA ARG A 141 -1.12 26.80 31.71
C ARG A 141 0.39 26.69 31.63
N PHE A 142 0.87 25.51 31.22
CA PHE A 142 2.29 25.28 30.97
C PHE A 142 2.49 24.62 29.62
N VAL A 143 3.41 25.18 28.83
CA VAL A 143 3.89 24.64 27.57
C VAL A 143 5.41 24.83 27.62
N PRO A 144 6.21 23.76 27.76
CA PRO A 144 7.63 23.89 28.08
C PRO A 144 8.44 24.44 26.89
N TYR A 145 8.02 24.15 25.66
CA TYR A 145 8.73 24.52 24.43
C TYR A 145 7.79 25.07 23.38
N THR A 146 8.32 25.95 22.53
CA THR A 146 7.64 26.33 21.29
C THR A 146 7.87 25.24 20.27
N ILE A 147 6.80 24.76 19.63
CA ILE A 147 6.89 23.80 18.54
C ILE A 147 7.13 24.55 17.25
N GLU A 148 8.15 24.15 16.50
CA GLU A 148 8.57 24.80 15.26
C GLU A 148 8.58 23.79 14.11
N PHE A 149 8.14 24.25 12.94
CA PHE A 149 8.13 23.45 11.71
C PHE A 149 9.18 23.96 10.73
N PRO A 150 9.86 23.06 9.99
CA PRO A 150 10.81 23.49 8.99
C PRO A 150 10.11 24.12 7.79
N ASP A 151 10.85 24.91 7.03
CA ASP A 151 10.39 25.36 5.71
C ASP A 151 10.32 24.18 4.74
N VAL A 152 9.10 23.80 4.37
CA VAL A 152 8.81 22.69 3.44
C VAL A 152 8.30 23.19 2.08
N THR A 153 8.32 24.50 1.82
CA THR A 153 7.79 25.11 0.59
C THR A 153 8.50 24.62 -0.67
N LYS A 154 9.77 24.22 -0.55
CA LYS A 154 10.58 23.68 -1.65
C LYS A 154 10.47 22.17 -1.82
N ILE A 155 9.71 21.48 -0.98
CA ILE A 155 9.59 20.02 -1.04
C ILE A 155 8.27 19.64 -1.70
N LEU A 156 8.37 19.19 -2.95
CA LEU A 156 7.25 18.61 -3.69
C LEU A 156 6.96 17.20 -3.16
N SER A 157 6.18 17.11 -2.08
CA SER A 157 5.51 15.86 -1.72
C SER A 157 4.27 15.73 -2.61
N PRO A 158 4.13 14.67 -3.44
CA PRO A 158 3.01 14.57 -4.37
C PRO A 158 1.64 14.38 -3.68
N PHE A 159 1.63 14.00 -2.39
CA PHE A 159 0.38 13.68 -1.69
C PHE A 159 -0.10 14.76 -0.74
N PHE A 160 0.81 15.48 -0.06
CA PHE A 160 0.44 16.51 0.92
C PHE A 160 1.54 17.59 0.98
N PRO A 161 1.38 18.74 0.33
CA PRO A 161 2.27 19.88 0.56
C PRO A 161 2.10 20.40 1.99
N GLY A 162 3.16 20.96 2.56
CA GLY A 162 3.08 21.65 3.85
C GLY A 162 3.01 20.74 5.10
N TRP A 163 3.09 21.38 6.26
CA TRP A 163 2.95 20.75 7.58
C TRP A 163 1.56 20.95 8.20
N ASP A 164 0.76 21.90 7.71
CA ASP A 164 -0.65 22.06 8.09
C ASP A 164 -1.46 20.86 7.57
N LYS A 165 -2.29 20.29 8.44
CA LYS A 165 -3.14 19.12 8.15
C LYS A 165 -4.58 19.33 8.60
N THR A 166 -5.00 20.56 8.88
CA THR A 166 -6.37 20.90 9.35
C THR A 166 -7.46 20.37 8.41
N GLU A 167 -7.22 20.38 7.09
CA GLU A 167 -8.14 19.85 6.08
C GLU A 167 -8.32 18.31 6.15
N PHE A 168 -7.48 17.59 6.90
CA PHE A 168 -7.54 16.13 6.98
C PHE A 168 -8.93 15.63 7.40
N LYS A 169 -9.59 16.32 8.35
CA LYS A 169 -10.92 15.93 8.83
C LYS A 169 -12.00 15.98 7.74
N ALA A 170 -11.86 16.93 6.80
CA ALA A 170 -12.77 17.06 5.66
C ALA A 170 -12.44 16.07 4.53
N SER A 171 -11.24 15.48 4.53
CA SER A 171 -10.84 14.50 3.53
C SER A 171 -11.65 13.20 3.61
N GLY A 172 -11.64 12.41 2.52
CA GLY A 172 -12.29 11.10 2.49
C GLY A 172 -11.76 10.08 3.52
N HIS A 173 -10.55 10.28 4.05
CA HIS A 173 -10.02 9.44 5.15
C HIS A 173 -10.50 9.94 6.51
N GLY A 174 -10.53 11.27 6.71
CA GLY A 174 -11.03 11.89 7.94
C GLY A 174 -12.50 11.59 8.18
N THR A 175 -13.34 11.70 7.15
CA THR A 175 -14.78 11.38 7.23
C THR A 175 -15.06 9.91 7.51
N LYS A 176 -14.12 9.02 7.19
CA LYS A 176 -14.15 7.58 7.53
C LYS A 176 -13.54 7.26 8.90
N GLY A 177 -13.16 8.26 9.70
CA GLY A 177 -12.61 8.08 11.04
C GLY A 177 -11.19 7.50 11.08
N PHE A 178 -10.43 7.59 9.99
CA PHE A 178 -9.03 7.15 10.01
C PHE A 178 -8.20 8.05 10.93
N GLN A 179 -7.40 7.41 11.79
CA GLN A 179 -6.44 8.09 12.65
C GLN A 179 -5.10 8.23 11.93
N CYS A 180 -4.34 9.29 12.20
CA CYS A 180 -3.04 9.54 11.55
C CYS A 180 -2.08 8.36 11.72
N ASN A 181 -2.08 7.72 12.90
CA ASN A 181 -1.18 6.63 13.22
C ASN A 181 -1.46 5.31 12.46
N LYS A 182 -2.57 5.22 11.71
CA LYS A 182 -2.79 4.09 10.79
C LYS A 182 -1.81 4.11 9.64
N CYS A 183 -1.36 5.29 9.24
CA CYS A 183 -0.42 5.49 8.16
C CYS A 183 0.89 6.09 8.64
N HIS A 184 0.94 6.75 9.80
CA HIS A 184 2.11 7.46 10.32
C HIS A 184 2.70 6.86 11.60
N MET A 185 4.02 6.88 11.72
CA MET A 185 4.73 6.56 12.96
C MET A 185 5.08 7.89 13.67
N PRO A 186 4.60 8.15 14.91
CA PRO A 186 4.81 9.44 15.57
C PRO A 186 6.25 9.74 16.03
N HIS A 187 7.11 8.73 16.17
CA HIS A 187 8.51 8.86 16.56
C HIS A 187 9.46 8.80 15.35
N GLY A 188 9.27 7.85 14.42
CA GLY A 188 10.04 7.82 13.18
C GLY A 188 9.81 6.59 12.29
N SER A 189 10.21 6.71 11.02
CA SER A 189 10.03 5.72 9.96
C SER A 189 11.27 5.65 9.05
N PRO A 190 11.61 4.46 8.50
CA PRO A 190 12.65 4.33 7.48
C PRO A 190 12.24 4.94 6.13
N ASN A 191 10.95 5.25 5.93
CA ASN A 191 10.45 5.87 4.71
C ASN A 191 10.86 7.34 4.61
N THR A 192 10.77 7.92 3.42
CA THR A 192 11.10 9.33 3.14
C THR A 192 10.24 10.32 3.95
N ARG A 193 9.10 9.85 4.47
CA ARG A 193 8.22 10.58 5.38
C ARG A 193 7.87 9.66 6.54
N LEU A 194 7.21 10.21 7.57
CA LEU A 194 6.72 9.48 8.74
C LEU A 194 5.68 8.40 8.41
N ASN A 195 5.54 7.94 7.17
CA ASN A 195 4.66 6.85 6.78
C ASN A 195 5.13 5.57 7.48
N GLY A 196 4.37 5.13 8.48
CA GLY A 196 4.69 4.09 9.45
C GLY A 196 4.24 2.69 9.06
N LEU A 197 4.08 2.38 7.78
CA LEU A 197 3.89 0.98 7.35
C LEU A 197 5.20 0.20 7.53
N PHE A 198 5.56 -0.12 8.77
CA PHE A 198 6.58 -1.08 9.16
C PHE A 198 6.23 -1.76 10.51
N VAL A 199 5.77 -3.00 10.36
CA VAL A 199 5.97 -4.15 11.27
C VAL A 199 7.43 -4.24 11.70
N GLY A 200 7.70 -4.69 12.93
CA GLY A 200 9.06 -4.79 13.48
C GLY A 200 9.99 -5.71 12.67
N ASP A 201 11.28 -5.67 12.99
CA ASP A 201 12.29 -6.50 12.35
C ASP A 201 11.89 -7.99 12.37
N GLY A 202 11.77 -8.60 11.20
CA GLY A 202 11.37 -9.99 11.03
C GLY A 202 9.87 -10.29 11.09
N GLN A 203 8.99 -9.28 11.24
CA GLN A 203 7.54 -9.48 11.16
C GLN A 203 7.00 -9.21 9.75
N GLU A 204 6.24 -10.18 9.22
CA GLU A 204 5.57 -10.08 7.92
C GLU A 204 4.39 -9.10 7.99
N PHE A 205 4.36 -8.09 7.10
CA PHE A 205 3.18 -7.25 6.94
C PHE A 205 2.14 -8.04 6.15
N LYS A 206 1.31 -8.78 6.88
CA LYS A 206 0.04 -9.23 6.34
C LYS A 206 -0.86 -8.00 6.32
N TRP A 207 -1.09 -7.44 5.13
CA TRP A 207 -2.22 -6.52 4.90
C TRP A 207 -3.44 -7.08 5.63
N PRO A 208 -4.29 -6.25 6.28
CA PRO A 208 -5.46 -6.75 7.01
C PRO A 208 -6.32 -7.57 6.05
N THR A 209 -6.18 -8.90 6.11
CA THR A 209 -6.62 -9.87 5.09
C THR A 209 -5.95 -9.59 3.72
N PRO A 210 -5.60 -10.62 2.91
CA PRO A 210 -5.35 -10.36 1.50
C PRO A 210 -6.60 -9.64 0.96
N VAL A 211 -6.43 -8.40 0.49
CA VAL A 211 -7.55 -7.66 -0.10
C VAL A 211 -7.95 -8.45 -1.31
N ASN A 212 -9.09 -9.12 -1.20
CA ASN A 212 -9.67 -9.82 -2.32
C ASN A 212 -10.10 -8.77 -3.33
N VAL A 213 -9.47 -8.79 -4.50
CA VAL A 213 -9.78 -7.89 -5.60
C VAL A 213 -10.43 -8.72 -6.69
N VAL A 214 -11.60 -8.30 -7.12
CA VAL A 214 -12.16 -8.70 -8.42
C VAL A 214 -11.90 -7.54 -9.36
N GLU A 215 -11.06 -7.77 -10.36
CA GLU A 215 -10.68 -6.77 -11.36
C GLU A 215 -11.04 -7.28 -12.74
N THR A 216 -11.56 -6.38 -13.58
CA THR A 216 -11.86 -6.68 -14.99
C THR A 216 -10.89 -5.93 -15.89
N TYR A 217 -10.32 -6.64 -16.85
CA TYR A 217 -9.42 -6.10 -17.86
C TYR A 217 -10.15 -6.06 -19.19
N ALA A 218 -10.33 -4.87 -19.74
CA ALA A 218 -10.87 -4.71 -21.09
C ALA A 218 -9.96 -5.38 -22.12
N LEU A 219 -10.57 -5.92 -23.17
CA LEU A 219 -9.86 -6.40 -24.33
C LEU A 219 -9.03 -5.26 -24.95
N ASP A 220 -7.72 -5.48 -25.07
CA ASP A 220 -6.82 -4.55 -25.73
C ASP A 220 -6.79 -4.78 -27.24
N LEU A 221 -6.70 -6.05 -27.64
CA LEU A 221 -6.61 -6.42 -29.05
C LEU A 221 -7.22 -7.80 -29.30
N LEU A 222 -7.83 -7.95 -30.48
CA LEU A 222 -8.52 -9.16 -30.93
C LEU A 222 -8.17 -9.44 -32.39
N THR A 223 -7.96 -10.70 -32.75
CA THR A 223 -7.70 -11.10 -34.13
C THR A 223 -7.95 -12.60 -34.37
N THR A 224 -7.93 -13.02 -35.65
CA THR A 224 -8.08 -14.40 -36.12
C THR A 224 -6.93 -14.79 -37.06
N SER A 225 -6.49 -16.05 -36.98
CA SER A 225 -5.65 -16.70 -37.99
C SER A 225 -6.37 -17.86 -38.67
N PHE A 226 -6.00 -18.18 -39.92
CA PHE A 226 -6.62 -19.19 -40.79
C PHE A 226 -5.55 -20.15 -41.33
N ASP A 227 -5.69 -21.46 -41.07
CA ASP A 227 -4.82 -22.55 -41.57
C ASP A 227 -3.31 -22.24 -41.56
N ASN A 228 -2.86 -21.45 -40.58
CA ASN A 228 -1.50 -20.94 -40.41
C ASN A 228 -1.02 -19.94 -41.49
N ASN A 229 -1.76 -19.76 -42.58
CA ASN A 229 -1.29 -19.06 -43.79
C ASN A 229 -1.86 -17.65 -43.95
N PHE A 230 -2.95 -17.32 -43.26
CA PHE A 230 -3.59 -16.01 -43.37
C PHE A 230 -3.91 -15.42 -42.00
N TYR A 231 -3.69 -14.12 -41.88
CA TYR A 231 -3.82 -13.33 -40.66
C TYR A 231 -4.67 -12.09 -40.96
N GLU A 232 -5.77 -11.91 -40.23
CA GLU A 232 -6.72 -10.82 -40.49
C GLU A 232 -6.28 -9.45 -39.95
N GLY A 233 -5.20 -9.37 -39.17
CA GLY A 233 -4.89 -8.14 -38.45
C GLY A 233 -5.82 -7.93 -37.24
N PRO A 234 -5.57 -6.90 -36.42
CA PRO A 234 -6.49 -6.49 -35.37
C PRO A 234 -7.90 -6.23 -35.92
N SER A 235 -8.92 -6.80 -35.29
CA SER A 235 -10.32 -6.77 -35.73
C SER A 235 -11.26 -6.58 -34.55
N THR A 236 -12.49 -6.14 -34.81
CA THR A 236 -13.56 -6.07 -33.80
C THR A 236 -14.28 -7.40 -33.61
N THR A 237 -13.97 -8.41 -34.42
CA THR A 237 -14.56 -9.76 -34.34
C THR A 237 -13.48 -10.83 -34.49
N ALA A 238 -13.72 -12.02 -33.92
CA ALA A 238 -12.84 -13.16 -34.14
C ALA A 238 -13.61 -14.48 -34.26
N LYS A 239 -12.92 -15.50 -34.77
CA LYS A 239 -13.46 -16.84 -35.00
C LYS A 239 -12.54 -17.91 -34.43
N PHE A 240 -13.14 -19.00 -33.94
CA PHE A 240 -12.42 -20.26 -33.70
C PHE A 240 -13.28 -21.46 -34.10
N GLY A 241 -12.64 -22.58 -34.44
CA GLY A 241 -13.29 -23.79 -34.93
C GLY A 241 -12.99 -24.05 -36.40
N GLN A 242 -13.87 -24.72 -37.13
CA GLN A 242 -13.66 -25.08 -38.54
C GLN A 242 -14.82 -24.61 -39.44
N GLY A 243 -14.48 -23.81 -40.45
CA GLY A 243 -15.43 -23.25 -41.41
C GLY A 243 -15.94 -24.24 -42.46
N ALA A 244 -16.94 -23.82 -43.23
CA ALA A 244 -17.59 -24.60 -44.29
C ALA A 244 -16.73 -24.76 -45.55
N GLN A 245 -16.02 -23.68 -45.92
CA GLN A 245 -15.24 -23.61 -47.15
C GLN A 245 -13.86 -24.21 -46.91
N ASP A 246 -13.52 -25.26 -47.67
CA ASP A 246 -12.21 -25.94 -47.67
C ASP A 246 -11.70 -26.44 -46.32
N SER A 247 -12.57 -26.64 -45.33
CA SER A 247 -12.20 -27.12 -43.98
C SER A 247 -11.24 -26.16 -43.25
N ILE A 248 -11.35 -24.85 -43.50
CA ILE A 248 -10.46 -23.84 -42.92
C ILE A 248 -10.56 -23.79 -41.40
N LYS A 249 -9.42 -23.87 -40.73
CA LYS A 249 -9.29 -23.81 -39.26
C LYS A 249 -9.09 -22.38 -38.81
N HIS A 250 -9.99 -21.91 -37.95
CA HIS A 250 -9.95 -20.60 -37.33
C HIS A 250 -9.42 -20.69 -35.90
N ARG A 251 -8.63 -19.69 -35.51
CA ARG A 251 -8.11 -19.53 -34.15
C ARG A 251 -8.19 -18.08 -33.75
N ALA A 252 -8.71 -17.83 -32.54
CA ALA A 252 -8.86 -16.48 -32.02
C ALA A 252 -7.70 -16.13 -31.09
N PHE A 253 -7.28 -14.87 -31.12
CA PHE A 253 -6.22 -14.36 -30.26
C PHE A 253 -6.71 -13.11 -29.54
N LEU A 254 -6.56 -13.09 -28.22
CA LEU A 254 -7.02 -12.03 -27.35
C LEU A 254 -5.83 -11.49 -26.56
N ARG A 255 -5.77 -10.17 -26.39
CA ARG A 255 -4.74 -9.48 -25.62
C ARG A 255 -5.37 -8.64 -24.52
N PHE A 256 -4.81 -8.69 -23.32
CA PHE A 256 -5.29 -7.93 -22.16
C PHE A 256 -4.12 -7.25 -21.44
N LYS A 257 -4.23 -5.95 -21.15
CA LYS A 257 -3.24 -5.24 -20.34
C LYS A 257 -3.47 -5.51 -18.85
N LEU A 258 -2.58 -6.26 -18.21
CA LEU A 258 -2.78 -6.66 -16.81
C LEU A 258 -2.04 -5.76 -15.84
N THR A 259 -2.77 -5.11 -14.94
CA THR A 259 -2.22 -4.31 -13.83
C THR A 259 -2.03 -5.09 -12.52
N ILE A 260 -2.22 -6.42 -12.55
CA ILE A 260 -2.03 -7.31 -11.39
C ILE A 260 -0.61 -7.14 -10.81
N PRO A 261 -0.45 -6.82 -9.52
CA PRO A 261 0.89 -6.75 -8.92
C PRO A 261 1.59 -8.12 -8.95
N LYS A 262 2.88 -8.14 -9.28
CA LYS A 262 3.71 -9.35 -9.24
C LYS A 262 3.70 -9.96 -7.83
N GLY A 263 3.57 -11.29 -7.75
CA GLY A 263 3.44 -12.01 -6.49
C GLY A 263 2.00 -12.13 -5.94
N SER A 264 1.00 -11.61 -6.67
CA SER A 264 -0.42 -11.84 -6.33
C SER A 264 -0.77 -13.32 -6.36
N THR A 265 -1.75 -13.72 -5.53
CA THR A 265 -2.33 -15.07 -5.56
C THR A 265 -3.65 -15.04 -6.32
N ILE A 266 -3.68 -15.60 -7.52
CA ILE A 266 -4.91 -15.69 -8.32
C ILE A 266 -5.85 -16.76 -7.73
N LYS A 267 -7.12 -16.41 -7.53
CA LYS A 267 -8.18 -17.31 -7.06
C LYS A 267 -8.99 -17.89 -8.22
N THR A 268 -9.56 -17.01 -9.04
CA THR A 268 -10.39 -17.39 -10.20
C THR A 268 -10.07 -16.48 -11.38
N ALA A 269 -10.17 -16.97 -12.61
CA ALA A 269 -10.07 -16.14 -13.81
C ALA A 269 -10.93 -16.71 -14.94
N SER A 270 -11.63 -15.86 -15.67
CA SER A 270 -12.48 -16.27 -16.80
C SER A 270 -12.62 -15.12 -17.79
N ILE A 271 -12.54 -15.41 -19.09
CA ILE A 271 -12.86 -14.43 -20.13
C ILE A 271 -14.39 -14.41 -20.24
N LYS A 272 -14.94 -13.19 -20.13
CA LYS A 272 -16.37 -12.91 -20.08
C LYS A 272 -16.86 -12.24 -21.36
N ASN A 273 -18.15 -12.38 -21.60
CA ASN A 273 -18.90 -11.62 -22.61
C ASN A 273 -18.40 -11.83 -24.05
N LEU A 274 -18.12 -13.08 -24.41
CA LEU A 274 -17.97 -13.48 -25.80
C LEU A 274 -19.36 -13.45 -26.44
N GLU A 275 -19.70 -12.32 -27.07
CA GLU A 275 -21.00 -12.13 -27.71
C GLU A 275 -21.02 -12.83 -29.07
N SER A 276 -21.86 -13.86 -29.22
CA SER A 276 -21.93 -14.66 -30.43
C SER A 276 -22.54 -13.88 -31.59
N LEU A 277 -21.92 -13.97 -32.76
CA LEU A 277 -22.36 -13.34 -34.00
C LEU A 277 -23.00 -14.32 -34.98
N ASN A 278 -23.05 -15.60 -34.62
CA ASN A 278 -23.67 -16.65 -35.43
C ASN A 278 -24.36 -17.72 -34.57
N ASP A 279 -25.27 -18.47 -35.18
CA ASP A 279 -25.86 -19.66 -34.59
C ASP A 279 -24.96 -20.87 -34.88
N THR A 280 -24.68 -21.67 -33.85
CA THR A 280 -23.87 -22.89 -33.97
C THR A 280 -24.32 -23.87 -32.89
N PRO A 281 -25.31 -24.74 -33.19
CA PRO A 281 -25.88 -25.67 -32.22
C PRO A 281 -24.90 -26.79 -31.81
N GLU A 282 -23.82 -26.97 -32.55
CA GLU A 282 -22.83 -28.01 -32.32
C GLU A 282 -21.94 -27.71 -31.11
N THR A 283 -21.50 -28.79 -30.48
CA THR A 283 -20.56 -28.80 -29.37
C THR A 283 -19.25 -29.43 -29.83
N PHE A 284 -18.11 -28.82 -29.48
CA PHE A 284 -16.80 -29.39 -29.79
C PHE A 284 -15.75 -29.05 -28.71
N PRO A 285 -14.84 -29.97 -28.39
CA PRO A 285 -13.64 -29.68 -27.61
C PRO A 285 -12.71 -28.69 -28.32
N THR A 286 -12.21 -27.70 -27.57
CA THR A 286 -11.09 -26.84 -27.94
C THR A 286 -10.15 -26.63 -26.75
N THR A 287 -9.07 -25.88 -26.97
CA THR A 287 -8.07 -25.56 -25.97
C THR A 287 -7.78 -24.06 -25.98
N ILE A 288 -7.70 -23.49 -24.78
CA ILE A 288 -7.25 -22.12 -24.53
C ILE A 288 -5.80 -22.18 -24.08
N ARG A 289 -4.91 -21.43 -24.74
CA ARG A 289 -3.47 -21.43 -24.48
C ARG A 289 -2.98 -20.02 -24.16
N LEU A 290 -1.96 -19.94 -23.32
CA LEU A 290 -1.28 -18.68 -23.03
C LEU A 290 -0.10 -18.50 -24.00
N ILE A 291 0.04 -17.30 -24.56
CA ILE A 291 1.19 -16.91 -25.37
C ILE A 291 2.42 -16.78 -24.47
N ASP A 292 3.52 -17.43 -24.86
CA ASP A 292 4.77 -17.52 -24.10
C ASP A 292 5.66 -16.29 -24.32
N ALA A 293 5.19 -15.15 -23.84
CA ALA A 293 5.92 -13.89 -23.82
C ALA A 293 5.79 -13.22 -22.45
N ASP A 294 6.80 -12.44 -22.03
CA ASP A 294 6.70 -11.61 -20.82
C ASP A 294 5.68 -10.47 -20.99
N SER A 295 5.54 -9.99 -22.22
CA SER A 295 4.45 -9.13 -22.68
C SER A 295 4.15 -9.48 -24.13
N ALA A 296 2.91 -9.85 -24.43
CA ALA A 296 2.46 -10.19 -25.77
C ALA A 296 2.62 -9.01 -26.73
N PRO A 297 3.09 -9.24 -27.97
CA PRO A 297 3.19 -8.21 -29.00
C PRO A 297 1.79 -7.72 -29.42
N ASP A 298 1.74 -6.64 -30.20
CA ASP A 298 0.52 -6.00 -30.73
C ASP A 298 -0.17 -6.78 -31.87
N PHE A 299 0.25 -8.04 -32.08
CA PHE A 299 -0.15 -8.89 -33.22
C PHE A 299 -0.01 -8.16 -34.56
N SER A 300 1.03 -7.35 -34.77
CA SER A 300 1.37 -6.82 -36.10
C SER A 300 1.75 -7.90 -37.12
N LEU A 301 2.14 -9.08 -36.65
CA LEU A 301 2.41 -10.29 -37.43
C LEU A 301 1.45 -11.42 -37.00
N ASN A 302 1.41 -12.50 -37.79
CA ASN A 302 0.58 -13.66 -37.50
C ASN A 302 0.89 -14.23 -36.10
N PRO A 303 -0.03 -14.12 -35.13
CA PRO A 303 0.22 -14.54 -33.76
C PRO A 303 0.24 -16.06 -33.60
N TRP A 304 -0.12 -16.84 -34.64
CA TRP A 304 -0.01 -18.29 -34.64
C TRP A 304 1.42 -18.78 -34.41
N ASP A 305 2.42 -18.07 -34.97
CA ASP A 305 3.83 -18.45 -34.87
C ASP A 305 4.44 -18.18 -33.49
N LEU A 306 3.68 -17.50 -32.61
CA LEU A 306 4.09 -17.26 -31.24
C LEU A 306 4.05 -18.57 -30.44
N THR A 307 5.12 -18.80 -29.67
CA THR A 307 5.19 -19.91 -28.73
C THR A 307 4.08 -19.78 -27.67
N VAL A 308 3.64 -20.92 -27.16
CA VAL A 308 2.58 -21.00 -26.14
C VAL A 308 3.05 -21.83 -24.95
N THR A 309 2.58 -21.46 -23.76
CA THR A 309 2.90 -22.14 -22.50
C THR A 309 1.64 -22.30 -21.66
N GLY A 310 1.39 -23.51 -21.15
CA GLY A 310 0.15 -23.83 -20.42
C GLY A 310 -1.09 -23.93 -21.32
N GLN A 311 -2.08 -24.67 -20.86
CA GLN A 311 -3.35 -24.85 -21.56
C GLN A 311 -4.51 -25.14 -20.60
N VAL A 312 -5.73 -24.84 -21.05
CA VAL A 312 -6.99 -25.21 -20.42
C VAL A 312 -7.93 -25.76 -21.49
N ASP A 313 -8.46 -26.96 -21.27
CA ASP A 313 -9.42 -27.57 -22.19
C ASP A 313 -10.81 -26.96 -22.00
N TRP A 314 -11.51 -26.77 -23.10
CA TRP A 314 -12.85 -26.18 -23.13
C TRP A 314 -13.76 -26.99 -24.04
N LEU A 315 -14.76 -27.64 -23.46
CA LEU A 315 -15.89 -28.18 -24.23
C LEU A 315 -16.86 -27.03 -24.56
N VAL A 316 -16.81 -26.55 -25.80
CA VAL A 316 -17.61 -25.41 -26.25
C VAL A 316 -19.00 -25.91 -26.60
N GLY A 317 -20.03 -25.41 -25.91
CA GLY A 317 -21.42 -25.78 -26.16
C GLY A 317 -22.08 -25.05 -27.34
N ALA A 318 -23.37 -25.28 -27.50
CA ALA A 318 -24.21 -24.59 -28.48
C ALA A 318 -24.24 -23.07 -28.26
N TRP A 319 -24.07 -22.30 -29.34
CA TRP A 319 -24.16 -20.82 -29.33
C TRP A 319 -25.33 -20.36 -30.19
N THR A 320 -25.99 -19.29 -29.75
CA THR A 320 -27.04 -18.57 -30.46
C THR A 320 -26.61 -17.13 -30.64
N THR A 321 -26.90 -16.55 -31.79
CA THR A 321 -26.60 -15.17 -32.16
C THR A 321 -27.15 -14.20 -31.11
N GLY A 322 -26.32 -13.22 -30.70
CA GLY A 322 -26.63 -12.28 -29.61
C GLY A 322 -26.49 -12.87 -28.20
N GLY A 323 -26.22 -14.17 -28.06
CA GLY A 323 -25.92 -14.80 -26.78
C GLY A 323 -24.55 -14.40 -26.25
N SER A 324 -24.41 -14.31 -24.92
CA SER A 324 -23.16 -13.98 -24.24
C SER A 324 -22.59 -15.21 -23.55
N TYR A 325 -21.35 -15.57 -23.89
CA TYR A 325 -20.69 -16.78 -23.41
C TYR A 325 -19.39 -16.46 -22.66
N ASN A 326 -19.00 -17.37 -21.77
CA ASN A 326 -17.79 -17.25 -20.96
C ASN A 326 -16.89 -18.47 -21.18
N THR A 327 -15.58 -18.28 -21.01
CA THR A 327 -14.65 -19.41 -20.98
C THR A 327 -14.75 -20.18 -19.66
N PRO A 328 -14.25 -21.43 -19.59
CA PRO A 328 -13.95 -22.10 -18.34
C PRO A 328 -12.96 -21.31 -17.46
N ASP A 329 -12.67 -21.84 -16.27
CA ASP A 329 -11.67 -21.26 -15.38
C ASP A 329 -10.26 -21.34 -16.00
N ILE A 330 -9.69 -20.19 -16.29
CA ILE A 330 -8.34 -20.03 -16.84
C ILE A 330 -7.32 -19.57 -15.79
N THR A 331 -7.63 -19.74 -14.50
CA THR A 331 -6.76 -19.41 -13.37
C THR A 331 -5.33 -19.91 -13.55
N ALA A 332 -5.15 -21.13 -14.06
CA ALA A 332 -3.83 -21.70 -14.28
C ALA A 332 -2.99 -20.90 -15.28
N LEU A 333 -3.62 -20.36 -16.33
CA LEU A 333 -2.95 -19.53 -17.34
C LEU A 333 -2.53 -18.18 -16.75
N VAL A 334 -3.44 -17.49 -16.05
CA VAL A 334 -3.12 -16.20 -15.41
C VAL A 334 -2.02 -16.38 -14.36
N LYS A 335 -2.09 -17.45 -13.53
CA LYS A 335 -1.02 -17.82 -12.57
C LYS A 335 0.32 -18.03 -13.26
N THR A 336 0.33 -18.74 -14.38
CA THR A 336 1.56 -19.02 -15.14
C THR A 336 2.16 -17.72 -15.69
N TYR A 337 1.31 -16.85 -16.25
CA TYR A 337 1.75 -15.57 -16.81
C TYR A 337 2.35 -14.62 -15.77
N ILE A 338 1.67 -14.36 -14.65
CA ILE A 338 2.16 -13.39 -13.64
C ILE A 338 3.41 -13.89 -12.87
N LYS A 339 3.72 -15.19 -12.95
CA LYS A 339 4.90 -15.81 -12.36
C LYS A 339 6.14 -15.74 -13.27
N LYS A 340 6.00 -15.31 -14.53
CA LYS A 340 7.13 -15.15 -15.44
C LYS A 340 8.17 -14.19 -14.87
N ALA A 341 9.44 -14.49 -15.12
CA ALA A 341 10.55 -13.69 -14.60
C ALA A 341 10.49 -12.24 -15.11
N GLY A 342 10.17 -12.03 -16.38
CA GLY A 342 10.05 -10.69 -16.97
C GLY A 342 8.66 -10.05 -16.88
N TYR A 343 7.67 -10.70 -16.25
CA TYR A 343 6.36 -10.07 -16.02
C TYR A 343 6.50 -8.81 -15.13
N GLN A 344 5.87 -7.73 -15.58
CA GLN A 344 5.67 -6.47 -14.88
C GLN A 344 4.20 -6.04 -14.97
N SER A 345 3.72 -5.33 -13.95
CA SER A 345 2.37 -4.74 -13.98
C SER A 345 2.28 -3.74 -15.13
N GLY A 346 1.26 -3.87 -15.96
CA GLY A 346 1.10 -3.12 -17.22
C GLY A 346 1.51 -3.91 -18.47
N ASN A 347 2.11 -5.10 -18.32
CA ASN A 347 2.39 -5.99 -19.46
C ASN A 347 1.10 -6.59 -20.04
N PHE A 348 1.18 -7.02 -21.29
CA PHE A 348 0.05 -7.56 -22.02
C PHE A 348 0.03 -9.09 -22.00
N MET A 349 -1.00 -9.69 -21.41
CA MET A 349 -1.24 -11.14 -21.52
C MET A 349 -1.88 -11.45 -22.85
N GLY A 350 -1.34 -12.43 -23.57
CA GLY A 350 -1.92 -12.94 -24.81
C GLY A 350 -2.52 -14.34 -24.61
N VAL A 351 -3.71 -14.57 -25.15
CA VAL A 351 -4.41 -15.86 -25.08
C VAL A 351 -4.81 -16.28 -26.49
N ARG A 352 -4.64 -17.56 -26.79
CA ARG A 352 -5.06 -18.20 -28.05
C ARG A 352 -6.18 -19.21 -27.78
N ILE A 353 -7.24 -19.16 -28.56
CA ILE A 353 -8.29 -20.18 -28.60
C ILE A 353 -8.10 -20.97 -29.90
N ASP A 354 -7.77 -22.25 -29.76
CA ASP A 354 -7.50 -23.11 -30.91
C ASP A 354 -8.81 -23.49 -31.64
N GLU A 355 -8.66 -24.12 -32.82
CA GLU A 355 -9.77 -24.72 -33.56
C GLU A 355 -10.33 -25.97 -32.85
N GLY A 356 -9.51 -26.61 -32.02
CA GLY A 356 -9.88 -27.84 -31.32
C GLY A 356 -10.14 -29.01 -32.27
N THR A 357 -11.18 -29.79 -31.97
CA THR A 357 -11.65 -30.90 -32.81
C THR A 357 -12.89 -30.54 -33.63
N ALA A 358 -13.13 -29.25 -33.86
CA ALA A 358 -14.22 -28.78 -34.70
C ALA A 358 -14.14 -29.41 -36.09
N VAL A 359 -15.27 -29.88 -36.61
CA VAL A 359 -15.42 -30.33 -38.00
C VAL A 359 -16.07 -29.24 -38.87
N ALA A 360 -16.12 -29.43 -40.18
CA ALA A 360 -16.69 -28.46 -41.11
C ALA A 360 -18.08 -27.95 -40.64
N ASN A 361 -18.25 -26.62 -40.72
CA ASN A 361 -19.40 -25.85 -40.23
C ASN A 361 -19.47 -25.62 -38.71
N GLN A 362 -18.49 -26.09 -37.93
CA GLN A 362 -18.43 -25.84 -36.49
C GLN A 362 -17.50 -24.65 -36.19
N VAL A 363 -17.96 -23.44 -36.47
CA VAL A 363 -17.22 -22.20 -36.20
C VAL A 363 -17.99 -21.30 -35.25
N LYS A 364 -17.31 -20.79 -34.23
CA LYS A 364 -17.87 -19.81 -33.30
C LYS A 364 -17.28 -18.45 -33.64
N GLN A 365 -18.13 -17.49 -33.98
CA GLN A 365 -17.75 -16.11 -34.25
C GLN A 365 -18.26 -15.22 -33.13
N PHE A 366 -17.43 -14.29 -32.66
CA PHE A 366 -17.82 -13.38 -31.58
C PHE A 366 -17.29 -11.96 -31.75
N GLY A 367 -17.98 -11.01 -31.13
CA GLY A 367 -17.60 -9.59 -31.08
C GLY A 367 -16.69 -9.24 -29.90
N GLY A 368 -15.78 -8.29 -30.09
CA GLY A 368 -14.78 -7.87 -29.10
C GLY A 368 -15.22 -6.76 -28.15
N ALA A 369 -16.30 -6.03 -28.45
CA ALA A 369 -16.63 -4.76 -27.76
C ALA A 369 -16.91 -4.92 -26.25
N SER A 370 -17.46 -6.06 -25.85
CA SER A 370 -17.89 -6.33 -24.46
C SER A 370 -16.94 -7.26 -23.71
N ILE A 371 -15.92 -7.82 -24.38
CA ILE A 371 -15.05 -8.85 -23.81
C ILE A 371 -14.21 -8.26 -22.68
N GLN A 372 -14.18 -8.99 -21.57
CA GLN A 372 -13.34 -8.67 -20.43
C GLN A 372 -12.69 -9.93 -19.88
N LEU A 373 -11.47 -9.81 -19.39
CA LEU A 373 -10.88 -10.82 -18.51
C LEU A 373 -11.23 -10.44 -17.07
N GLU A 374 -12.05 -11.25 -16.40
CA GLU A 374 -12.32 -11.10 -14.97
C GLU A 374 -11.33 -11.94 -14.17
N VAL A 375 -10.64 -11.32 -13.22
CA VAL A 375 -9.68 -12.00 -12.34
C VAL A 375 -10.00 -11.67 -10.89
N ASN A 376 -10.22 -12.71 -10.09
CA ASN A 376 -10.23 -12.61 -8.65
C ASN A 376 -8.84 -12.98 -8.11
N TYR A 377 -8.21 -12.07 -7.39
CA TYR A 377 -6.91 -12.32 -6.79
C TYR A 377 -6.73 -11.63 -5.45
N ASP A 378 -5.77 -12.15 -4.70
CA ASP A 378 -5.26 -11.55 -3.49
C ASP A 378 -3.95 -10.83 -3.82
N LYS A 379 -3.87 -9.54 -3.50
CA LYS A 379 -2.64 -8.75 -3.68
C LYS A 379 -1.46 -9.38 -2.92
N PRO A 380 -0.22 -9.25 -3.42
CA PRO A 380 0.96 -9.80 -2.75
C PRO A 380 1.10 -9.21 -1.35
N SER A 381 1.44 -10.07 -0.39
CA SER A 381 2.07 -9.64 0.84
C SER A 381 3.37 -8.93 0.47
N LYS A 382 3.59 -7.70 0.95
CA LYS A 382 4.90 -7.07 0.82
C LYS A 382 5.78 -7.59 1.95
N THR A 383 6.75 -8.43 1.64
CA THR A 383 7.89 -8.69 2.51
C THR A 383 8.92 -7.59 2.29
N VAL A 384 9.33 -6.91 3.36
CA VAL A 384 10.44 -5.97 3.27
C VAL A 384 11.71 -6.72 3.67
N PRO A 385 12.78 -6.66 2.86
CA PRO A 385 14.04 -7.29 3.21
C PRO A 385 14.56 -6.76 4.54
N LYS A 386 15.16 -7.64 5.35
CA LYS A 386 15.98 -7.25 6.48
C LYS A 386 17.06 -6.29 5.95
N PRO A 387 17.31 -5.12 6.57
CA PRO A 387 18.48 -4.33 6.23
C PRO A 387 19.71 -5.22 6.39
N GLU A 388 20.54 -5.31 5.35
CA GLU A 388 21.86 -5.90 5.51
C GLU A 388 22.60 -5.07 6.58
N SER A 389 23.14 -5.78 7.57
CA SER A 389 23.95 -5.16 8.61
C SER A 389 25.29 -4.79 7.98
N ASP A 390 25.53 -3.50 7.78
CA ASP A 390 26.88 -2.95 7.61
C ASP A 390 27.57 -2.81 8.98
#